data_AF-A0A0J7K4J6-F1
#
_entry.id   AF-A0A0J7K4J6-F1
#
_cell.length_a   1.000
_cell.length_b   1.000
_cell.length_c   1.000
_cell.angle_alpha   90.00
_cell.angle_beta   90.00
_cell.angle_gamma   90.00
#
_symmetry.space_group_name_H-M   'P 1'
#
loop_
_entity.id
_entity.type
_entity.pdbx_description
1 polymer ?
#
loop_
_entity_poly.entity_id
_entity_poly.type
_entity_poly.pdbx_seq_one_letter_code
_entity_poly.pdbx_strand_id
1 'polypeptide(L)'
;MQIWPIQCSVANIANSKPEVVGIYKGPKKPYSFDLFLHQFIDDVFQVVSNGVLFLQKQIPVVLRAFIADTPARSWILNHFGHTSSNPCFKCKVIGIRCEDQMVFMGTNHRLRTDDEYAQLIDEDHHKGPSPVSRLSMGMVSQVPIEYMHLICIGVAKKLLTAWITGKYRKKMKLSGRNQDLISKRLQHLARYCPREFARIDS
;
A
#
# COMPACT_ATOMS: atom_id res chain seq x y z
N MET A 1 6.47 13.74 17.02
CA MET A 1 7.59 12.88 16.61
C MET A 1 7.03 11.75 15.75
N GLN A 2 7.56 11.55 14.55
CA GLN A 2 7.17 10.47 13.64
C GLN A 2 8.34 9.51 13.44
N ILE A 3 8.01 8.24 13.29
CA ILE A 3 8.96 7.14 13.05
C ILE A 3 8.49 6.40 11.81
N TRP A 4 9.40 6.21 10.87
CA TRP A 4 9.16 5.52 9.61
C TRP A 4 10.18 4.40 9.48
N PRO A 5 9.81 3.16 9.84
CA PRO A 5 10.70 2.02 9.70
C PRO A 5 10.78 1.56 8.24
N ILE A 6 11.96 1.10 7.86
CA ILE A 6 12.20 0.32 6.63
C ILE A 6 12.44 -1.10 7.08
N GLN A 7 11.67 -2.03 6.51
CA GLN A 7 11.70 -3.43 6.90
C GLN A 7 11.98 -4.33 5.70
N CYS A 8 12.76 -5.39 5.94
CA CYS A 8 13.05 -6.42 4.96
C CYS A 8 12.66 -7.80 5.50
N SER A 9 12.25 -8.69 4.62
CA SER A 9 11.99 -10.09 4.94
C SER A 9 12.50 -10.97 3.81
N VAL A 10 13.00 -12.15 4.18
CA VAL A 10 13.57 -13.12 3.24
C VAL A 10 12.50 -14.15 2.89
N ALA A 11 11.93 -14.00 1.70
CA ALA A 11 10.77 -14.76 1.25
C ALA A 11 10.92 -16.30 1.26
N ASN A 12 12.14 -16.80 1.03
CA ASN A 12 12.45 -18.23 0.94
C ASN A 12 12.97 -18.83 2.25
N ILE A 13 12.92 -18.08 3.36
CA ILE A 13 13.18 -18.62 4.69
C ILE A 13 11.83 -18.80 5.40
N ALA A 14 11.55 -20.04 5.80
CA ALA A 14 10.33 -20.37 6.53
C ALA A 14 10.22 -19.54 7.80
N ASN A 15 9.04 -18.96 8.05
CA ASN A 15 8.76 -18.09 9.19
C ASN A 15 9.66 -16.84 9.28
N SER A 16 10.28 -16.40 8.17
CA SER A 16 10.96 -15.09 8.14
C SER A 16 9.97 -14.00 8.52
N LYS A 17 10.34 -13.22 9.54
CA LYS A 17 9.60 -12.03 9.95
C LYS A 17 10.26 -10.80 9.34
N PRO A 18 9.50 -9.72 9.07
CA PRO A 18 10.10 -8.45 8.70
C PRO A 18 11.03 -7.95 9.81
N GLU A 19 12.28 -7.68 9.47
CA GLU A 19 13.29 -7.09 10.33
C GLU A 19 13.51 -5.63 9.95
N VAL A 20 13.74 -4.79 10.96
CA VAL A 20 14.00 -3.36 10.75
C VAL A 20 15.45 -3.20 10.29
N VAL A 21 15.63 -2.69 9.06
CA VAL A 21 16.94 -2.42 8.47
C VAL A 21 17.28 -0.93 8.45
N GLY A 22 16.29 -0.07 8.68
CA GLY A 22 16.47 1.37 8.75
C GLY A 22 15.32 2.05 9.47
N ILE A 23 15.59 3.20 10.07
CA ILE A 23 14.57 4.01 10.74
C ILE A 23 14.81 5.48 10.41
N TYR A 24 13.81 6.13 9.83
CA TYR A 24 13.73 7.57 9.84
C TYR A 24 12.99 8.04 11.09
N LYS A 25 13.55 9.05 11.76
CA LYS A 25 12.96 9.71 12.93
C LYS A 25 12.99 11.22 12.72
N GLY A 26 11.82 11.86 12.80
CA GLY A 26 11.72 13.31 12.58
C GLY A 26 10.50 13.94 13.24
N PRO A 27 10.43 15.28 13.28
CA PRO A 27 9.23 15.98 13.76
C PRO A 27 8.04 15.80 12.82
N LYS A 28 8.29 15.60 11.52
CA LYS A 28 7.31 15.40 10.43
C LYS A 28 7.71 14.17 9.60
N LYS A 29 6.88 13.82 8.62
CA LYS A 29 7.22 12.83 7.60
C LYS A 29 8.47 13.26 6.81
N PRO A 30 9.27 12.33 6.26
CA PRO A 30 10.39 12.68 5.41
C PRO A 30 9.90 13.54 4.23
N TYR A 31 10.62 14.64 3.97
CA TYR A 31 10.24 15.60 2.93
C TYR A 31 10.81 15.24 1.55
N SER A 32 11.86 14.43 1.49
CA SER A 32 12.45 13.91 0.25
C SER A 32 12.67 12.41 0.33
N PHE A 33 12.67 11.76 -0.84
CA PHE A 33 13.03 10.35 -0.95
C PHE A 33 14.49 10.13 -0.59
N ASP A 34 15.38 11.04 -0.99
CA ASP A 34 16.81 10.89 -0.74
C ASP A 34 17.11 10.82 0.76
N LEU A 35 16.39 11.60 1.57
CA LEU A 35 16.54 11.55 3.03
C LEU A 35 16.05 10.22 3.63
N PHE A 36 15.06 9.57 3.00
CA PHE A 36 14.42 8.40 3.57
C PHE A 36 14.98 7.08 3.03
N LEU A 37 15.16 6.97 1.72
CA LEU A 37 15.44 5.71 1.02
C LEU A 37 16.80 5.65 0.34
N HIS A 38 17.59 6.74 0.26
CA HIS A 38 18.82 6.73 -0.53
C HIS A 38 19.78 5.62 -0.09
N GLN A 39 20.12 5.59 1.21
CA GLN A 39 21.01 4.57 1.77
C GLN A 39 20.46 3.15 1.57
N PHE A 40 19.15 2.97 1.81
CA PHE A 40 18.49 1.69 1.60
C PHE A 40 18.55 1.23 0.14
N ILE A 41 18.32 2.13 -0.82
CA ILE A 41 18.37 1.82 -2.25
C ILE A 41 19.79 1.44 -2.66
N ASP A 42 20.80 2.15 -2.17
CA ASP A 42 22.19 1.83 -2.46
C ASP A 42 22.57 0.45 -1.90
N ASP A 43 22.20 0.15 -0.65
CA ASP A 43 22.46 -1.14 -0.02
C ASP A 43 21.77 -2.29 -0.78
N VAL A 44 20.49 -2.12 -1.13
CA VAL A 44 19.74 -3.13 -1.90
C VAL A 44 20.34 -3.29 -3.30
N PHE A 45 20.75 -2.21 -3.94
CA PHE A 45 21.39 -2.27 -5.25
C PHE A 45 22.68 -3.11 -5.18
N GLN A 46 23.55 -2.85 -4.20
CA GLN A 46 24.78 -3.64 -4.01
C GLN A 46 24.48 -5.12 -3.75
N VAL A 47 23.49 -5.42 -2.90
CA VAL A 47 23.09 -6.79 -2.57
C VAL A 47 22.50 -7.53 -3.78
N VAL A 48 21.67 -6.85 -4.58
CA VAL A 48 21.06 -7.46 -5.77
C VAL A 48 22.09 -7.65 -6.89
N SER A 49 23.01 -6.68 -7.09
CA SER A 49 24.05 -6.77 -8.12
C SER A 49 25.13 -7.80 -7.79
N ASN A 50 25.57 -7.88 -6.54
CA ASN A 50 26.71 -8.71 -6.14
C ASN A 50 26.29 -10.02 -5.45
N GLY A 51 25.03 -10.15 -5.03
CA GLY A 51 24.61 -11.20 -4.12
C GLY A 51 25.19 -11.04 -2.72
N VAL A 52 25.08 -12.09 -1.91
CA VAL A 52 25.60 -12.14 -0.53
C VAL A 52 26.60 -13.28 -0.40
N LEU A 53 27.75 -13.02 0.19
CA LEU A 53 28.73 -14.05 0.50
C LEU A 53 28.33 -14.77 1.80
N PHE A 54 28.02 -16.06 1.72
CA PHE A 54 27.66 -16.88 2.87
C PHE A 54 28.37 -18.23 2.78
N LEU A 55 29.15 -18.59 3.81
CA LEU A 55 29.94 -19.82 3.84
C LEU A 55 30.79 -20.02 2.57
N GLN A 56 31.47 -18.95 2.14
CA GLN A 56 32.29 -18.89 0.91
C GLN A 56 31.52 -19.13 -0.40
N LYS A 57 30.18 -19.16 -0.36
CA LYS A 57 29.33 -19.25 -1.54
C LYS A 57 28.69 -17.89 -1.80
N GLN A 58 28.74 -17.46 -3.06
CA GLN A 58 28.03 -16.27 -3.51
C GLN A 58 26.58 -16.65 -3.79
N ILE A 59 25.66 -16.13 -2.97
CA ILE A 59 24.23 -16.39 -3.08
C ILE A 59 23.59 -15.21 -3.82
N PRO A 60 23.00 -15.43 -5.02
CA PRO A 60 22.31 -14.36 -5.72
C PRO A 60 21.06 -13.95 -4.93
N VAL A 61 20.81 -12.63 -4.87
CA VAL A 61 19.62 -12.06 -4.23
C VAL A 61 18.79 -11.35 -5.28
N VAL A 62 17.47 -11.56 -5.24
CA VAL A 62 16.52 -10.90 -6.11
C VAL A 62 15.50 -10.16 -5.25
N LEU A 63 15.27 -8.88 -5.57
CA LEU A 63 14.20 -8.12 -4.93
C LEU A 63 12.86 -8.67 -5.41
N ARG A 64 12.09 -9.27 -4.49
CA ARG A 64 10.81 -9.91 -4.83
C ARG A 64 9.66 -8.91 -4.95
N ALA A 65 9.51 -8.04 -3.95
CA ALA A 65 8.40 -7.11 -3.88
C ALA A 65 8.74 -5.89 -3.02
N PHE A 66 8.10 -4.76 -3.33
CA PHE A 66 8.13 -3.56 -2.51
C PHE A 66 6.74 -3.30 -1.94
N ILE A 67 6.58 -3.38 -0.62
CA ILE A 67 5.27 -3.32 0.05
C ILE A 67 5.16 -2.01 0.83
N ALA A 68 4.09 -1.26 0.56
CA ALA A 68 3.78 -0.03 1.27
C ALA A 68 2.26 0.20 1.29
N ASP A 69 1.80 0.94 2.30
CA ASP A 69 0.42 1.43 2.33
C ASP A 69 0.15 2.41 1.18
N THR A 70 -1.11 2.81 0.98
CA THR A 70 -1.48 3.62 -0.20
C THR A 70 -0.75 4.97 -0.27
N PRO A 71 -0.69 5.78 0.81
CA PRO A 71 0.06 7.04 0.79
C PRO A 71 1.55 6.86 0.52
N ALA A 72 2.23 5.96 1.25
CA ALA A 72 3.67 5.74 1.07
C ALA A 72 3.97 5.14 -0.30
N ARG A 73 3.14 4.22 -0.80
CA ARG A 73 3.27 3.68 -2.16
C ARG A 73 3.20 4.77 -3.21
N SER A 74 2.18 5.63 -3.16
CA SER A 74 2.04 6.70 -4.16
C SER A 74 3.19 7.71 -4.13
N TRP A 75 3.75 7.94 -2.94
CA TRP A 75 4.93 8.75 -2.78
C TRP A 75 6.13 8.02 -3.41
N ILE A 76 6.44 6.80 -2.99
CA ILE A 76 7.63 6.05 -3.44
C ILE A 76 7.60 5.72 -4.92
N LEU A 77 6.45 5.38 -5.48
CA LEU A 77 6.26 5.19 -6.92
C LEU A 77 6.11 6.51 -7.71
N ASN A 78 6.18 7.64 -7.00
CA ASN A 78 6.14 9.01 -7.51
C ASN A 78 4.97 9.29 -8.49
N HIS A 79 3.76 8.90 -8.10
CA HIS A 79 2.55 9.11 -8.89
C HIS A 79 1.52 9.96 -8.14
N PHE A 80 0.50 10.45 -8.85
CA PHE A 80 -0.62 11.17 -8.24
C PHE A 80 -1.50 10.24 -7.41
N GLY A 81 -1.87 10.69 -6.20
CA GLY A 81 -2.62 9.88 -5.24
C GLY A 81 -4.11 9.78 -5.55
N HIS A 82 -4.87 9.20 -4.62
CA HIS A 82 -6.30 8.86 -4.75
C HIS A 82 -7.27 10.01 -5.10
N THR A 83 -6.82 11.26 -5.12
CA THR A 83 -7.62 12.43 -5.49
C THR A 83 -7.42 12.89 -6.93
N SER A 84 -6.50 12.28 -7.68
CA SER A 84 -6.30 12.61 -9.10
C SER A 84 -7.31 11.91 -10.01
N SER A 85 -7.37 12.38 -11.26
CA SER A 85 -8.10 11.73 -12.35
C SER A 85 -7.50 10.36 -12.70
N ASN A 86 -6.18 10.18 -12.60
CA ASN A 86 -5.49 8.94 -12.95
C ASN A 86 -4.71 8.36 -11.74
N PRO A 87 -5.37 7.86 -10.69
CA PRO A 87 -4.69 7.57 -9.42
C PRO A 87 -4.14 6.14 -9.31
N CYS A 88 -4.70 5.20 -10.06
CA CYS A 88 -4.36 3.79 -9.93
C CYS A 88 -3.02 3.54 -10.62
N PHE A 89 -2.08 2.85 -9.97
CA PHE A 89 -0.80 2.47 -10.58
C PHE A 89 -0.87 1.15 -11.36
N LYS A 90 -1.92 0.35 -11.14
CA LYS A 90 -2.12 -0.95 -11.83
C LYS A 90 -2.88 -0.85 -13.14
N CYS A 91 -3.83 0.08 -13.26
CA CYS A 91 -4.68 0.20 -14.45
C CYS A 91 -5.00 1.66 -14.79
N LYS A 92 -5.22 1.93 -16.08
CA LYS A 92 -5.45 3.27 -16.65
C LYS A 92 -6.90 3.75 -16.44
N VAL A 93 -7.44 3.56 -15.24
CA VAL A 93 -8.77 4.07 -14.89
C VAL A 93 -8.74 5.59 -14.82
N ILE A 94 -9.73 6.22 -15.46
CA ILE A 94 -9.94 7.66 -15.44
C ILE A 94 -11.10 7.97 -14.50
N GLY A 95 -10.85 8.85 -13.55
CA GLY A 95 -11.83 9.37 -12.62
C GLY A 95 -12.59 10.55 -13.20
N ILE A 96 -13.88 10.58 -12.95
CA ILE A 96 -14.74 11.71 -13.26
C ILE A 96 -15.05 12.43 -11.96
N ARG A 97 -14.96 13.76 -11.98
CA ARG A 97 -15.36 14.58 -10.84
C ARG A 97 -16.88 14.73 -10.85
N CYS A 98 -17.53 14.20 -9.81
CA CYS A 98 -18.95 14.39 -9.55
C CYS A 98 -19.08 15.20 -8.26
N GLU A 99 -19.57 16.43 -8.36
CA GLU A 99 -19.56 17.39 -7.25
C GLU A 99 -18.13 17.55 -6.68
N ASP A 100 -17.94 17.28 -5.39
CA ASP A 100 -16.66 17.35 -4.70
C ASP A 100 -15.92 16.00 -4.60
N GLN A 101 -16.40 14.95 -5.30
CA GLN A 101 -15.82 13.61 -5.23
C GLN A 101 -15.28 13.15 -6.58
N MET A 102 -14.11 12.50 -6.53
CA MET A 102 -13.62 11.71 -7.65
C MET A 102 -14.30 10.34 -7.65
N VAL A 103 -14.91 10.00 -8.79
CA VAL A 103 -15.61 8.74 -9.00
C VAL A 103 -14.93 7.95 -10.10
N PHE A 104 -14.63 6.69 -9.83
CA PHE A 104 -13.98 5.77 -10.76
C PHE A 104 -14.99 4.70 -11.16
N MET A 105 -15.37 4.68 -12.43
CA MET A 105 -16.44 3.81 -12.93
C MET A 105 -15.86 2.58 -13.65
N GLY A 106 -16.55 1.45 -13.52
CA GLY A 106 -16.16 0.19 -14.16
C GLY A 106 -14.92 -0.46 -13.55
N THR A 107 -14.66 -1.70 -13.93
CA THR A 107 -13.55 -2.52 -13.41
C THR A 107 -12.63 -3.03 -14.51
N ASN A 108 -13.06 -3.02 -15.77
CA ASN A 108 -12.31 -3.53 -16.91
C ASN A 108 -11.53 -2.41 -17.60
N HIS A 109 -10.44 -1.98 -16.97
CA HIS A 109 -9.54 -0.94 -17.49
C HIS A 109 -8.23 -1.57 -17.97
N ARG A 110 -7.61 -0.99 -19.01
CA ARG A 110 -6.29 -1.43 -19.49
C ARG A 110 -5.28 -1.42 -18.34
N LEU A 111 -4.56 -2.53 -18.16
CA LEU A 111 -3.49 -2.63 -17.18
C LEU A 111 -2.28 -1.81 -17.63
N ARG A 112 -1.57 -1.21 -16.68
CA ARG A 112 -0.23 -0.66 -16.94
C ARG A 112 0.77 -1.80 -16.99
N THR A 113 1.82 -1.66 -17.79
CA THR A 113 2.97 -2.57 -17.78
C THR A 113 4.14 -1.94 -17.03
N ASP A 114 5.12 -2.77 -16.67
CA ASP A 114 6.36 -2.27 -16.06
C ASP A 114 7.10 -1.33 -17.00
N ASP A 115 7.15 -1.64 -18.31
CA ASP A 115 7.79 -0.80 -19.32
C ASP A 115 7.11 0.56 -19.48
N GLU A 116 5.78 0.59 -19.55
CA GLU A 116 5.03 1.86 -19.64
C GLU A 116 5.29 2.75 -18.42
N TYR A 117 5.38 2.13 -17.24
CA TYR A 117 5.65 2.84 -15.99
C TYR A 117 7.09 3.34 -15.92
N ALA A 118 8.06 2.52 -16.34
CA ALA A 118 9.48 2.89 -16.38
C ALA A 118 9.76 4.04 -17.36
N GLN A 119 9.05 4.06 -18.49
CA GLN A 119 9.15 5.10 -19.51
C GLN A 119 8.30 6.33 -19.20
N LEU A 120 7.53 6.33 -18.10
CA LEU A 120 6.66 7.43 -17.68
C LEU A 120 5.65 7.86 -18.76
N ILE A 121 5.09 6.90 -19.52
CA ILE A 121 4.23 7.20 -20.69
C ILE A 121 2.93 7.93 -20.29
N ASP A 122 2.48 7.78 -19.05
CA ASP A 122 1.24 8.35 -18.54
C ASP A 122 1.49 9.61 -17.70
N GLU A 123 1.63 10.76 -18.37
CA GLU A 123 1.93 12.06 -17.75
C GLU A 123 0.89 12.49 -16.71
N ASP A 124 -0.38 12.11 -16.89
CA ASP A 124 -1.46 12.41 -15.93
C ASP A 124 -1.40 11.55 -14.67
N HIS A 125 -0.63 10.46 -14.70
CA HIS A 125 -0.40 9.57 -13.58
C HIS A 125 0.91 9.88 -12.84
N HIS A 126 1.99 10.16 -13.57
CA HIS A 126 3.33 10.30 -13.01
C HIS A 126 3.65 11.74 -12.57
N LYS A 127 4.40 11.88 -11.48
CA LYS A 127 5.00 13.17 -11.06
C LYS A 127 6.45 13.31 -11.50
N GLY A 128 7.02 12.25 -12.07
CA GLY A 128 8.42 12.10 -12.40
C GLY A 128 8.93 10.69 -12.10
N PRO A 129 10.24 10.45 -12.20
CA PRO A 129 10.81 9.14 -11.94
C PRO A 129 10.64 8.74 -10.48
N SER A 130 10.41 7.46 -10.24
CA SER A 130 10.41 6.88 -8.90
C SER A 130 11.85 6.68 -8.40
N PRO A 131 12.17 6.94 -7.12
CA PRO A 131 13.47 6.59 -6.52
C PRO A 131 13.80 5.09 -6.63
N VAL A 132 12.80 4.21 -6.58
CA VAL A 132 13.03 2.75 -6.66
C VAL A 132 13.24 2.24 -8.09
N SER A 133 13.16 3.12 -9.10
CA SER A 133 13.51 2.76 -10.48
C SER A 133 14.96 2.29 -10.63
N ARG A 134 15.86 2.76 -9.74
CA ARG A 134 17.28 2.33 -9.65
C ARG A 134 17.46 0.85 -9.33
N LEU A 135 16.43 0.19 -8.75
CA LEU A 135 16.51 -1.21 -8.34
C LEU A 135 16.13 -2.19 -9.45
N SER A 136 15.90 -1.71 -10.68
CA SER A 136 15.51 -2.53 -11.85
C SER A 136 14.33 -3.48 -11.57
N MET A 137 13.41 -3.04 -10.70
CA MET A 137 12.23 -3.82 -10.32
C MET A 137 11.01 -3.41 -11.12
N GLY A 138 10.10 -4.35 -11.34
CA GLY A 138 8.79 -4.08 -11.94
C GLY A 138 7.91 -3.23 -11.01
N MET A 139 7.79 -1.94 -11.31
CA MET A 139 6.99 -1.00 -10.50
C MET A 139 5.50 -1.33 -10.50
N VAL A 140 5.01 -2.01 -11.55
CA VAL A 140 3.66 -2.53 -11.60
C VAL A 140 3.63 -3.95 -11.08
N SER A 141 4.42 -4.89 -11.60
CA SER A 141 4.29 -6.32 -11.26
C SER A 141 4.73 -6.66 -9.83
N GLN A 142 5.75 -5.99 -9.31
CA GLN A 142 6.38 -6.31 -8.01
C GLN A 142 5.93 -5.41 -6.85
N VAL A 143 5.02 -4.46 -7.09
CA VAL A 143 4.40 -3.65 -6.01
C VAL A 143 2.97 -4.13 -5.77
N PRO A 144 2.69 -4.90 -4.71
CA PRO A 144 1.34 -5.34 -4.42
C PRO A 144 0.45 -4.20 -3.90
N ILE A 145 -0.86 -4.38 -4.07
CA ILE A 145 -1.84 -3.57 -3.38
C ILE A 145 -1.96 -4.10 -1.94
N GLU A 146 -1.69 -3.23 -0.96
CA GLU A 146 -1.85 -3.57 0.44
C GLU A 146 -3.35 -3.61 0.81
N TYR A 147 -3.84 -4.81 1.14
CA TYR A 147 -5.26 -5.13 1.36
C TYR A 147 -5.81 -4.53 2.66
N MET A 148 -5.03 -4.53 3.74
CA MET A 148 -5.51 -4.11 5.06
C MET A 148 -5.91 -2.64 5.07
N HIS A 149 -5.01 -1.74 4.66
CA HIS A 149 -5.26 -0.31 4.69
C HIS A 149 -6.22 0.13 3.60
N LEU A 150 -6.16 -0.49 2.42
CA LEU A 150 -7.03 -0.10 1.32
C LEU A 150 -8.46 -0.62 1.49
N ILE A 151 -8.63 -1.93 1.74
CA ILE A 151 -9.95 -2.58 1.73
C ILE A 151 -10.52 -2.64 3.14
N CYS A 152 -9.81 -3.27 4.08
CA CYS A 152 -10.36 -3.48 5.43
C CYS A 152 -10.56 -2.15 6.16
N ILE A 153 -9.56 -1.27 6.15
CA ILE A 153 -9.63 0.02 6.84
C ILE A 153 -10.27 1.07 5.94
N GLY A 154 -9.84 1.21 4.69
CA GLY A 154 -10.35 2.25 3.79
C GLY A 154 -11.82 2.05 3.40
N VAL A 155 -12.10 0.98 2.66
CA VAL A 155 -13.45 0.71 2.12
C VAL A 155 -14.43 0.31 3.22
N ALA A 156 -14.08 -0.64 4.09
CA ALA A 156 -15.04 -1.14 5.08
C ALA A 156 -15.45 -0.05 6.08
N LYS A 157 -14.53 0.82 6.53
CA LYS A 157 -14.87 1.98 7.38
C LYS A 157 -15.85 2.93 6.70
N LYS A 158 -15.68 3.20 5.40
CA LYS A 158 -16.58 4.05 4.63
C LYS A 158 -17.99 3.43 4.55
N LEU A 159 -18.07 2.14 4.27
CA LEU A 159 -19.33 1.39 4.21
C LEU A 159 -20.03 1.34 5.56
N LEU A 160 -19.31 1.01 6.64
CA LEU A 160 -19.84 1.00 8.00
C LEU A 160 -20.34 2.38 8.41
N THR A 161 -19.60 3.44 8.09
CA THR A 161 -20.06 4.82 8.33
C THR A 161 -21.37 5.08 7.60
N ALA A 162 -21.50 4.66 6.34
CA ALA A 162 -22.73 4.78 5.56
C ALA A 162 -23.91 4.05 6.22
N TRP A 163 -23.70 2.79 6.61
CA TRP A 163 -24.75 1.90 7.11
C TRP A 163 -25.15 2.17 8.56
N ILE A 164 -24.22 2.60 9.42
CA ILE A 164 -24.52 2.84 10.85
C ILE A 164 -25.09 4.24 11.06
N THR A 165 -24.43 5.25 10.48
CA THR A 165 -24.78 6.66 10.74
C THR A 165 -25.73 7.24 9.70
N GLY A 166 -25.77 6.67 8.49
CA GLY A 166 -26.50 7.27 7.36
C GLY A 166 -25.79 8.47 6.75
N LYS A 167 -24.50 8.70 7.06
CA LYS A 167 -23.73 9.91 6.66
C LYS A 167 -23.88 10.30 5.19
N TYR A 168 -23.88 9.33 4.28
CA TYR A 168 -23.95 9.60 2.84
C TYR A 168 -25.39 9.67 2.32
N ARG A 169 -26.26 8.75 2.76
CA ARG A 169 -27.70 8.75 2.45
C ARG A 169 -28.47 8.10 3.60
N LYS A 170 -29.46 8.80 4.16
CA LYS A 170 -30.31 8.27 5.25
C LYS A 170 -30.93 6.91 4.92
N LYS A 171 -31.35 6.69 3.66
CA LYS A 171 -31.92 5.41 3.20
C LYS A 171 -30.96 4.22 3.23
N MET A 172 -29.66 4.46 3.31
CA MET A 172 -28.65 3.39 3.45
C MET A 172 -28.42 3.00 4.91
N LYS A 173 -28.96 3.77 5.87
CA LYS A 173 -28.81 3.49 7.30
C LYS A 173 -29.60 2.22 7.65
N LEU A 174 -28.91 1.27 8.28
CA LEU A 174 -29.53 0.08 8.85
C LEU A 174 -30.43 0.48 10.03
N SER A 175 -31.54 -0.24 10.20
CA SER A 175 -32.40 -0.09 11.37
C SER A 175 -31.63 -0.43 12.66
N GLY A 176 -32.03 0.15 13.79
CA GLY A 176 -31.42 -0.15 15.09
C GLY A 176 -31.40 -1.65 15.38
N ARG A 177 -32.52 -2.34 15.11
CA ARG A 177 -32.61 -3.81 15.24
C ARG A 177 -31.56 -4.56 14.43
N ASN A 178 -31.29 -4.15 13.19
CA ASN A 178 -30.26 -4.79 12.36
C ASN A 178 -28.85 -4.48 12.88
N GLN A 179 -28.61 -3.25 13.35
CA GLN A 179 -27.34 -2.88 13.98
C GLN A 179 -27.08 -3.69 15.25
N ASP A 180 -28.10 -3.90 16.09
CA ASP A 180 -28.02 -4.72 17.30
C ASP A 180 -27.74 -6.19 16.98
N LEU A 181 -28.43 -6.74 15.96
CA LEU A 181 -28.22 -8.11 15.51
C LEU A 181 -26.79 -8.32 15.00
N ILE A 182 -26.26 -7.39 14.20
CA ILE A 182 -24.89 -7.44 13.70
C ILE A 182 -23.90 -7.36 14.88
N SER A 183 -24.13 -6.44 15.83
CA SER A 183 -23.26 -6.26 17.00
C SER A 183 -23.20 -7.53 17.86
N LYS A 184 -24.34 -8.18 18.12
CA LYS A 184 -24.39 -9.47 18.84
C LYS A 184 -23.62 -10.57 18.10
N ARG A 185 -23.74 -10.65 16.77
CA ARG A 185 -22.99 -11.61 15.96
C ARG A 185 -21.48 -11.34 15.99
N LEU A 186 -21.06 -10.07 15.91
CA LEU A 186 -19.65 -9.69 16.00
C LEU A 186 -19.05 -10.03 17.37
N GLN A 187 -19.77 -9.76 18.47
CA GLN A 187 -19.35 -10.16 19.82
C GLN A 187 -19.20 -11.68 19.96
N HIS A 188 -20.08 -12.46 19.32
CA HIS A 188 -19.94 -13.92 19.29
C HIS A 188 -18.69 -14.35 18.50
N LEU A 189 -18.46 -13.77 17.32
CA LEU A 189 -17.31 -14.06 16.47
C LEU A 189 -15.98 -13.64 17.09
N ALA A 190 -15.95 -12.57 17.89
CA ALA A 190 -14.75 -12.06 18.54
C ALA A 190 -14.04 -13.13 19.39
N ARG A 191 -14.78 -14.10 19.95
CA ARG A 191 -14.25 -15.22 20.73
C ARG A 191 -13.37 -16.16 19.90
N TYR A 192 -13.57 -16.19 18.60
CA TYR A 192 -12.84 -17.04 17.65
C TYR A 192 -11.80 -16.24 16.83
N CYS A 193 -11.62 -14.95 17.11
CA CYS A 193 -10.67 -14.11 16.40
C CYS A 193 -9.22 -14.50 16.81
N PRO A 194 -8.35 -14.88 15.87
CA PRO A 194 -6.95 -15.21 16.17
C PRO A 194 -6.21 -14.05 16.86
N ARG A 195 -5.11 -14.35 17.57
CA ARG A 195 -4.34 -13.31 18.30
C ARG A 195 -3.58 -12.38 17.34
N GLU A 196 -3.41 -12.81 16.11
CA GLU A 196 -2.69 -12.13 15.03
C GLU A 196 -3.50 -10.95 14.44
N PHE A 197 -4.81 -10.90 14.69
CA PHE A 197 -5.67 -9.79 14.31
C PHE A 197 -5.87 -8.85 15.50
N ALA A 198 -5.82 -7.54 15.24
CA ALA A 198 -6.12 -6.53 16.25
C ALA A 198 -7.55 -6.76 16.81
N ARG A 199 -7.63 -7.02 18.12
CA ARG A 199 -8.90 -7.18 18.82
C ARG A 199 -9.42 -5.81 19.24
N ILE A 200 -10.73 -5.67 19.29
CA ILE A 200 -11.34 -4.56 20.02
C ILE A 200 -11.16 -4.93 21.48
N ASP A 201 -10.26 -4.24 22.17
CA ASP A 201 -10.14 -4.38 23.63
C ASP A 201 -11.48 -3.96 24.25
N SER A 202 -12.10 -4.91 24.95
CA SER A 202 -13.36 -4.72 25.68
C SER A 202 -13.13 -4.00 27.00
#